data_AF-A0A662S1W2-F1
#
_entry.id   AF-A0A662S1W2-F1
#
_cell.length_a   1.000
_cell.length_b   1.000
_cell.length_c   1.000
_cell.angle_alpha   90.00
_cell.angle_beta   90.00
_cell.angle_gamma   90.00
#
_symmetry.space_group_name_H-M   'P 1'
#
loop_
_entity.id
_entity.type
_entity.pdbx_description
1 polymer ?
#
loop_
_entity_poly.entity_id
_entity_poly.type
_entity_poly.pdbx_seq_one_letter_code
_entity_poly.pdbx_strand_id
1 'polypeptide(L)'
;MVSTGLRKNESLSSYNLIIDLSRRNRLEKYYVDQTLEHFRYHQIFLRPTKKAFISFVHEDIIERVADSEKLTDSIINKLLQRRGIKLRFADIREYWASVMTRHLSVAEIDFLQGRVSSNVFMTNYFNPLLITDLKTRTLKGIQDLLKP
;
A
#
# COMPACT_ATOMS: atom_id res chain seq x y z
N MET A 1 1.25 4.95 -2.39
CA MET A 1 1.68 4.47 -3.72
C MET A 1 3.13 4.05 -3.69
N VAL A 2 4.08 4.99 -3.53
CA VAL A 2 5.53 4.71 -3.51
C VAL A 2 5.93 3.67 -2.46
N SER A 3 5.33 3.71 -1.27
CA SER A 3 5.67 2.74 -0.22
C SER A 3 4.85 1.44 -0.25
N THR A 4 3.85 1.32 -1.14
CA THR A 4 2.84 0.24 -1.03
C THR A 4 2.46 -0.44 -2.35
N GLY A 5 2.74 0.15 -3.52
CA GLY A 5 2.29 -0.38 -4.81
C GLY A 5 0.78 -0.28 -5.06
N LEU A 6 0.00 0.27 -4.13
CA LEU A 6 -1.44 0.46 -4.26
C LEU A 6 -1.79 1.48 -5.35
N ARG A 7 -3.02 1.40 -5.88
CA ARG A 7 -3.56 2.46 -6.76
C ARG A 7 -3.69 3.77 -6.00
N LYS A 8 -3.82 4.89 -6.73
CA LYS A 8 -3.99 6.22 -6.14
C LYS A 8 -5.14 6.27 -5.12
N ASN A 9 -6.33 5.84 -5.52
CA ASN A 9 -7.52 5.91 -4.66
C ASN A 9 -7.43 4.96 -3.46
N GLU A 10 -6.85 3.78 -3.63
CA GLU A 10 -6.57 2.83 -2.54
C GLU A 10 -5.54 3.42 -1.56
N SER A 11 -4.46 4.04 -2.08
CA SER A 11 -3.45 4.73 -1.26
C SER A 11 -4.05 5.88 -0.47
N LEU A 12 -4.89 6.70 -1.10
CA LEU A 12 -5.56 7.83 -0.44
C LEU A 12 -6.53 7.34 0.65
N SER A 13 -7.27 6.27 0.36
CA SER A 13 -8.19 5.66 1.33
C SER A 13 -7.44 5.09 2.53
N SER A 14 -6.33 4.38 2.29
CA SER A 14 -5.45 3.85 3.33
C SER A 14 -4.82 4.96 4.17
N TYR A 15 -4.31 6.02 3.53
CA TYR A 15 -3.75 7.20 4.19
C TYR A 15 -4.75 7.86 5.16
N ASN A 16 -5.97 8.14 4.68
CA ASN A 16 -7.00 8.73 5.52
C ASN A 16 -7.49 7.78 6.62
N LEU A 17 -7.53 6.46 6.34
CA LEU A 17 -7.90 5.44 7.32
C LEU A 17 -6.90 5.34 8.46
N ILE A 18 -5.59 5.44 8.17
CA ILE A 18 -4.54 5.50 9.20
C ILE A 18 -4.78 6.69 10.14
N ILE A 19 -5.03 7.88 9.58
CA ILE A 19 -5.32 9.09 10.36
C ILE A 19 -6.58 8.90 11.21
N ASP A 20 -7.66 8.39 10.62
CA ASP A 20 -8.93 8.17 11.33
C ASP A 20 -8.80 7.19 12.50
N LEU A 21 -8.06 6.11 12.31
CA LEU A 21 -7.87 5.10 13.35
C LEU A 21 -6.88 5.57 14.41
N SER A 22 -5.81 6.27 14.01
CA SER A 22 -4.86 6.86 14.94
C SER A 22 -5.54 7.83 15.90
N ARG A 23 -6.34 8.78 15.38
CA ARG A 23 -7.12 9.74 16.19
C ARG A 23 -8.10 9.09 17.17
N ARG A 24 -8.46 7.82 16.94
CA ARG A 24 -9.37 7.04 17.77
C ARG A 24 -8.64 6.03 18.65
N ASN A 25 -7.31 6.02 18.68
CA ASN A 25 -6.48 5.00 19.34
C ASN A 25 -6.88 3.57 18.95
N ARG A 26 -7.06 3.36 17.64
CA ARG A 26 -7.50 2.08 17.03
C ARG A 26 -6.67 1.65 15.83
N LEU A 27 -5.45 2.20 15.70
CA LEU A 27 -4.57 1.95 14.56
C LEU A 27 -4.16 0.47 14.48
N GLU A 28 -4.03 -0.19 15.62
CA GLU A 28 -3.72 -1.63 15.77
C GLU A 28 -4.75 -2.55 15.10
N LYS A 29 -5.95 -2.03 14.79
CA LYS A 29 -6.97 -2.80 14.05
C LYS A 29 -6.71 -2.84 12.55
N TYR A 30 -5.75 -2.06 12.05
CA TYR A 30 -5.43 -1.97 10.64
C TYR A 30 -3.94 -2.15 10.36
N TYR A 31 -3.07 -1.68 11.23
CA TYR A 31 -1.63 -1.83 11.11
C TYR A 31 -1.10 -2.74 12.23
N VAL A 32 -0.60 -3.91 11.85
CA VAL A 32 -0.06 -4.94 12.77
C VAL A 32 1.24 -5.45 12.18
N ASP A 33 2.32 -5.45 12.97
CA ASP A 33 3.63 -6.02 12.57
C ASP A 33 4.06 -5.58 11.15
N GLN A 34 4.14 -4.25 10.96
CA GLN A 34 4.50 -3.62 9.69
C GLN A 34 3.58 -3.93 8.51
N THR A 35 2.37 -4.43 8.78
CA THR A 35 1.40 -4.86 7.77
C THR A 35 0.10 -4.09 7.90
N LEU A 36 -0.30 -3.43 6.81
CA LEU A 36 -1.63 -2.86 6.64
C LEU A 36 -2.60 -3.97 6.18
N GLU A 37 -3.53 -4.35 7.04
CA GLU A 37 -4.48 -5.45 6.82
C GLU A 37 -5.77 -4.96 6.12
N HIS A 38 -5.65 -4.64 4.83
CA HIS A 38 -6.77 -4.14 3.99
C HIS A 38 -7.99 -5.06 3.96
N PHE A 39 -7.78 -6.37 4.11
CA PHE A 39 -8.86 -7.35 4.14
C PHE A 39 -9.87 -7.11 5.28
N ARG A 40 -9.47 -6.47 6.39
CA ARG A 40 -10.39 -6.07 7.47
C ARG A 40 -11.35 -4.96 7.07
N TYR A 41 -11.00 -4.20 6.04
CA TYR A 41 -11.76 -3.07 5.52
C TYR A 41 -12.22 -3.37 4.09
N HIS A 42 -12.83 -4.54 3.90
CA HIS A 42 -13.21 -5.08 2.59
C HIS A 42 -14.02 -4.11 1.71
N GLN A 43 -14.89 -3.29 2.32
CA GLN A 43 -15.71 -2.30 1.60
C GLN A 43 -14.87 -1.22 0.89
N ILE A 44 -13.64 -0.98 1.38
CA ILE A 44 -12.72 0.02 0.84
C ILE A 44 -11.80 -0.63 -0.21
N PHE A 45 -11.24 -1.81 0.10
CA PHE A 45 -10.10 -2.38 -0.65
C PHE A 45 -10.40 -3.63 -1.48
N LEU A 46 -11.52 -4.33 -1.21
CA LEU A 46 -11.89 -5.58 -1.89
C LEU A 46 -13.10 -5.38 -2.79
N ARG A 47 -12.86 -4.81 -3.98
CA ARG A 47 -13.87 -4.69 -5.05
C ARG A 47 -13.98 -6.00 -5.82
N PRO A 48 -15.05 -6.22 -6.61
CA PRO A 48 -15.23 -7.47 -7.36
C PRO A 48 -14.03 -7.85 -8.22
N THR A 49 -13.43 -6.87 -8.90
CA THR A 49 -12.34 -7.06 -9.87
C THR A 49 -10.96 -6.69 -9.35
N LYS A 50 -10.85 -6.03 -8.20
CA LYS A 50 -9.59 -5.48 -7.65
C LYS A 50 -9.55 -5.72 -6.15
N LYS A 51 -8.53 -6.44 -5.70
CA LYS A 51 -8.46 -6.98 -4.34
C LYS A 51 -7.06 -6.78 -3.77
N ALA A 52 -6.83 -5.63 -3.15
CA ALA A 52 -5.61 -5.41 -2.37
C ALA A 52 -5.86 -5.93 -0.96
N PHE A 53 -5.15 -6.98 -0.55
CA PHE A 53 -5.38 -7.65 0.74
C PHE A 53 -4.50 -7.10 1.85
N ILE A 54 -3.22 -6.89 1.56
CA ILE A 54 -2.23 -6.39 2.52
C ILE A 54 -1.26 -5.42 1.85
N SER A 55 -0.56 -4.62 2.65
CA SER A 55 0.64 -3.90 2.23
C SER A 55 1.64 -3.85 3.38
N PHE A 56 2.93 -3.92 3.07
CA PHE A 56 3.99 -3.79 4.07
C PHE A 56 4.54 -2.37 4.07
N VAL A 57 4.67 -1.77 5.25
CA VAL A 57 5.09 -0.36 5.41
C VAL A 57 5.92 -0.21 6.69
N HIS A 58 7.02 0.52 6.62
CA HIS A 58 7.85 0.88 7.77
C HIS A 58 7.08 1.78 8.76
N GLU A 59 7.41 1.64 10.05
CA GLU A 59 6.70 2.29 11.15
C GLU A 59 6.80 3.82 11.09
N ASP A 60 7.97 4.34 10.71
CA ASP A 60 8.23 5.79 10.55
C ASP A 60 7.27 6.46 9.55
N ILE A 61 6.92 5.77 8.46
CA ILE A 61 5.96 6.26 7.48
C ILE A 61 4.55 6.29 8.10
N ILE A 62 4.19 5.26 8.88
CA ILE A 62 2.89 5.19 9.52
C ILE A 62 2.73 6.28 10.57
N GLU A 63 3.73 6.51 11.41
CA GLU A 63 3.74 7.59 12.41
C GLU A 63 3.56 8.97 11.74
N ARG A 64 4.34 9.25 10.70
CA ARG A 64 4.22 10.51 9.96
C ARG A 64 2.84 10.70 9.32
N VAL A 65 2.25 9.63 8.80
CA VAL A 65 0.88 9.67 8.25
C VAL A 65 -0.14 9.89 9.36
N ALA A 66 0.01 9.21 10.50
CA ALA A 66 -0.88 9.31 11.64
C ALA A 66 -0.98 10.76 12.19
N ASP A 67 0.14 11.49 12.18
CA ASP A 67 0.22 12.89 12.61
C ASP A 67 -0.18 13.91 11.52
N SER A 68 -0.58 13.45 10.35
CA SER A 68 -0.93 14.32 9.23
C SER A 68 -2.42 14.68 9.18
N GLU A 69 -2.75 15.63 8.30
CA GLU A 69 -4.12 15.95 7.94
C GLU A 69 -4.66 15.11 6.79
N LYS A 70 -5.97 14.87 6.81
CA LYS A 70 -6.64 14.12 5.75
C LYS A 70 -6.53 14.82 4.41
N LEU A 71 -6.40 14.01 3.37
CA LEU A 71 -6.33 14.49 2.00
C LEU A 71 -7.56 14.07 1.21
N THR A 72 -7.94 14.88 0.23
CA THR A 72 -8.93 14.52 -0.79
C THR A 72 -8.27 14.46 -2.15
N ASP A 73 -8.90 13.75 -3.08
CA ASP A 73 -8.40 13.65 -4.46
C ASP A 73 -8.25 15.05 -5.11
N SER A 74 -9.19 15.95 -4.80
CA SER A 74 -9.17 17.33 -5.27
C SER A 74 -7.97 18.12 -4.75
N ILE A 75 -7.63 17.97 -3.46
CA ILE A 75 -6.46 18.64 -2.86
C ILE A 75 -5.19 18.21 -3.60
N ILE A 76 -5.00 16.91 -3.80
CA ILE A 76 -3.81 16.36 -4.47
C ILE A 76 -3.75 16.85 -5.92
N ASN A 77 -4.85 16.74 -6.67
CA ASN A 77 -4.87 17.13 -8.09
C ASN A 77 -4.59 18.63 -8.26
N LYS A 78 -5.25 19.48 -7.48
CA LYS A 78 -5.07 20.94 -7.55
C LYS A 78 -3.64 21.34 -7.18
N LEU A 79 -3.04 20.70 -6.17
CA LEU A 79 -1.66 20.97 -5.78
C LEU A 79 -0.68 20.68 -6.91
N LEU A 80 -0.80 19.52 -7.55
CA LEU A 80 0.09 19.12 -8.65
C LEU A 80 -0.12 19.98 -9.89
N GLN A 81 -1.37 20.28 -10.24
CA GLN A 81 -1.71 21.15 -11.38
C GLN A 81 -1.13 22.56 -11.22
N ARG A 82 -1.24 23.16 -10.03
CA ARG A 82 -0.63 24.48 -9.73
C ARG A 82 0.88 24.51 -9.88
N ARG A 83 1.54 23.35 -9.70
CA ARG A 83 2.99 23.19 -9.87
C ARG A 83 3.37 22.76 -11.30
N GLY A 84 2.41 22.65 -12.22
CA GLY A 84 2.65 22.18 -13.59
C GLY A 84 3.02 20.69 -13.69
N ILE A 85 2.77 19.90 -12.64
CA ILE A 85 3.13 18.47 -12.60
C ILE A 85 1.98 17.65 -13.20
N LYS A 86 2.30 16.84 -14.22
CA LYS A 86 1.32 15.93 -14.86
C LYS A 86 0.87 14.84 -13.87
N LEU A 87 -0.43 14.53 -13.87
CA LEU A 87 -1.06 13.56 -12.98
C LEU A 87 -0.80 12.10 -13.42
N ARG A 88 0.46 11.68 -13.48
CA ARG A 88 0.90 10.34 -13.95
C ARG A 88 1.01 9.33 -12.79
N PHE A 89 -0.09 9.13 -12.05
CA PHE A 89 -0.08 8.22 -10.89
C PHE A 89 0.11 6.75 -11.27
N ALA A 90 -0.33 6.34 -12.48
CA ALA A 90 -0.11 4.98 -12.98
C ALA A 90 1.40 4.65 -13.03
N ASP A 91 2.20 5.59 -13.51
CA ASP A 91 3.65 5.47 -13.62
C ASP A 91 4.33 5.26 -12.26
N ILE A 92 3.83 5.87 -11.19
CA ILE A 92 4.36 5.65 -9.84
C ILE A 92 4.18 4.19 -9.43
N ARG A 93 3.04 3.59 -9.78
CA ARG A 93 2.73 2.19 -9.51
C ARG A 93 3.53 1.24 -10.41
N GLU A 94 3.79 1.63 -11.65
CA GLU A 94 4.67 0.89 -12.56
C GLU A 94 6.13 0.95 -12.13
N TYR A 95 6.60 2.13 -11.72
CA TYR A 95 7.93 2.33 -11.17
C TYR A 95 8.15 1.49 -9.91
N TRP A 96 7.18 1.49 -9.00
CA TRP A 96 7.20 0.60 -7.83
C TRP A 96 7.36 -0.86 -8.24
N ALA A 97 6.53 -1.35 -9.18
CA ALA A 97 6.64 -2.73 -9.66
C ALA A 97 8.02 -3.01 -10.28
N SER A 98 8.54 -2.08 -11.09
CA SER A 98 9.83 -2.21 -11.76
C SER A 98 10.97 -2.37 -10.76
N VAL A 99 11.03 -1.54 -9.70
CA VAL A 99 12.05 -1.66 -8.66
C VAL A 99 11.89 -2.96 -7.88
N MET A 100 10.65 -3.35 -7.56
CA MET A 100 10.37 -4.55 -6.77
C MET A 100 10.78 -5.84 -7.47
N THR A 101 10.94 -5.87 -8.81
CA THR A 101 11.44 -7.07 -9.52
C THR A 101 12.83 -7.52 -9.05
N ARG A 102 13.61 -6.64 -8.41
CA ARG A 102 14.91 -6.97 -7.79
C ARG A 102 14.78 -7.77 -6.49
N HIS A 103 13.61 -7.79 -5.87
CA HIS A 103 13.36 -8.36 -4.55
C HIS A 103 12.21 -9.39 -4.54
N LEU A 104 11.26 -9.25 -5.46
CA LEU A 104 9.99 -9.97 -5.50
C LEU A 104 9.77 -10.58 -6.88
N SER A 105 9.08 -11.72 -6.90
CA SER A 105 8.56 -12.33 -8.12
C SER A 105 7.38 -11.52 -8.69
N VAL A 106 7.08 -11.72 -9.97
CA VAL A 106 5.94 -11.07 -10.63
C VAL A 106 4.61 -11.41 -9.92
N ALA A 107 4.45 -12.67 -9.49
CA ALA A 107 3.26 -13.11 -8.77
C ALA A 107 3.07 -12.39 -7.43
N GLU A 108 4.16 -12.14 -6.70
CA GLU A 108 4.16 -11.40 -5.44
C GLU A 108 3.85 -9.91 -5.66
N ILE A 109 4.43 -9.31 -6.70
CA ILE A 109 4.15 -7.92 -7.10
C ILE A 109 2.67 -7.78 -7.46
N ASP A 110 2.15 -8.66 -8.32
CA ASP A 110 0.75 -8.62 -8.73
C ASP A 110 -0.18 -8.85 -7.55
N PHE A 111 0.20 -9.72 -6.60
CA PHE A 111 -0.51 -9.92 -5.35
C PHE A 111 -0.58 -8.64 -4.52
N LEU A 112 0.57 -8.02 -4.21
CA LEU A 112 0.64 -6.79 -3.41
C LEU A 112 -0.05 -5.60 -4.08
N GLN A 113 -0.05 -5.55 -5.41
CA GLN A 113 -0.76 -4.52 -6.18
C GLN A 113 -2.26 -4.83 -6.41
N GLY A 114 -2.78 -5.91 -5.82
CA GLY A 114 -4.17 -6.31 -5.87
C GLY A 114 -4.67 -6.68 -7.27
N ARG A 115 -3.82 -7.33 -8.08
CA ARG A 115 -4.14 -7.88 -9.42
C ARG A 115 -4.54 -9.36 -9.38
N VAL A 116 -4.42 -10.00 -8.23
CA VAL A 116 -4.66 -11.43 -8.03
C VAL A 116 -6.06 -11.67 -7.46
N SER A 117 -6.71 -12.78 -7.82
CA SER A 117 -8.03 -13.15 -7.29
C SER A 117 -7.93 -13.73 -5.87
N SER A 118 -9.04 -13.70 -5.12
CA SER A 118 -9.09 -14.21 -3.73
C SER A 118 -8.62 -15.66 -3.58
N ASN A 119 -8.92 -16.52 -4.56
CA ASN A 119 -8.54 -17.94 -4.50
C ASN A 119 -7.02 -18.12 -4.56
N VAL A 120 -6.34 -17.35 -5.40
CA VAL A 120 -4.89 -17.46 -5.55
C VAL A 120 -4.15 -16.96 -4.30
N PHE A 121 -4.73 -16.00 -3.57
CA PHE A 121 -4.20 -15.59 -2.26
C PHE A 121 -4.28 -16.74 -1.23
N MET A 122 -5.46 -17.33 -1.07
CA MET A 122 -5.70 -18.41 -0.10
C MET A 122 -4.80 -19.62 -0.34
N THR A 123 -4.58 -19.98 -1.60
CA THR A 123 -3.76 -21.15 -1.95
C THR A 123 -2.26 -20.93 -1.73
N ASN A 124 -1.74 -19.72 -1.95
CA ASN A 124 -0.30 -19.48 -2.01
C ASN A 124 0.30 -18.76 -0.80
N TYR A 125 -0.50 -18.05 -0.01
CA TYR A 125 0.02 -17.11 1.00
C TYR A 125 -0.56 -17.32 2.41
N PHE A 126 -1.29 -18.41 2.67
CA PHE A 126 -1.76 -18.73 4.03
C PHE A 126 -0.64 -19.25 4.95
N ASN A 127 0.56 -19.51 4.41
CA ASN A 127 1.71 -19.92 5.20
C ASN A 127 2.37 -18.70 5.88
N PRO A 128 2.39 -18.63 7.23
CA PRO A 128 2.99 -17.51 7.97
C PRO A 128 4.47 -17.27 7.63
N LEU A 129 5.22 -18.32 7.31
CA LEU A 129 6.64 -18.21 6.94
C LEU A 129 6.81 -17.48 5.60
N LEU A 130 5.95 -17.79 4.61
CA LEU A 130 5.98 -17.12 3.31
C LEU A 130 5.60 -15.64 3.42
N ILE A 131 4.62 -15.31 4.27
CA ILE A 131 4.25 -13.91 4.53
C ILE A 131 5.39 -13.16 5.20
N THR A 132 6.10 -13.79 6.14
CA THR A 132 7.21 -13.15 6.85
C THR A 132 8.38 -12.86 5.91
N ASP A 133 8.77 -13.81 5.06
CA ASP A 133 9.82 -13.60 4.06
C ASP A 133 9.41 -12.53 3.02
N LEU A 134 8.17 -12.60 2.52
CA LEU A 134 7.62 -11.61 1.60
C LEU A 134 7.66 -10.20 2.21
N LYS A 135 7.27 -10.05 3.49
CA LYS A 135 7.35 -8.80 4.24
C LYS A 135 8.78 -8.25 4.24
N THR A 136 9.75 -9.06 4.67
CA THR A 136 11.16 -8.67 4.77
C THR A 136 11.71 -8.20 3.42
N ARG A 137 11.47 -8.96 2.35
CA ARG A 137 11.93 -8.59 1.00
C ARG A 137 11.22 -7.33 0.47
N THR A 138 9.92 -7.18 0.73
CA THR A 138 9.16 -5.99 0.34
C THR A 138 9.67 -4.75 1.06
N LEU A 139 9.87 -4.80 2.38
CA LEU A 139 10.38 -3.68 3.18
C LEU A 139 11.79 -3.28 2.77
N LYS A 140 12.66 -4.25 2.42
CA LYS A 140 13.98 -3.98 1.84
C LYS A 140 13.86 -3.26 0.50
N GLY A 141 12.99 -3.73 -0.40
CA GLY A 141 12.76 -3.06 -1.67
C GLY A 141 12.20 -1.65 -1.51
N ILE A 142 11.32 -1.43 -0.51
CA ILE A 142 10.78 -0.09 -0.20
C ILE A 142 11.92 0.82 0.27
N GLN A 143 12.82 0.31 1.12
CA GLN A 143 13.97 1.07 1.58
C GLN A 143 14.89 1.47 0.42
N ASP A 144 15.17 0.56 -0.50
CA ASP A 144 15.98 0.86 -1.69
C ASP A 144 15.30 1.88 -2.62
N LEU A 145 13.96 1.87 -2.67
CA LEU A 145 13.18 2.81 -3.46
C LEU A 145 13.12 4.22 -2.84
N LEU A 146 13.20 4.32 -1.52
CA LEU A 146 13.15 5.57 -0.76
C LEU A 146 14.54 6.18 -0.50
N LYS A 147 15.62 5.48 -0.83
CA LYS A 147 16.98 6.05 -0.79
C LYS A 147 17.09 7.16 -1.85
N PRO A 148 17.58 8.35 -1.47
CA PRO A 148 17.78 9.48 -2.40
C PRO A 148 18.88 9.20 -3.43
#